data_AF-W9Z2L5-F1
#
_entry.id   AF-W9Z2L5-F1
#
_cell.length_a   1.000
_cell.length_b   1.000
_cell.length_c   1.000
_cell.angle_alpha   90.00
_cell.angle_beta   90.00
_cell.angle_gamma   90.00
#
_symmetry.space_group_name_H-M   'P 1'
#
loop_
_entity.id
_entity.type
_entity.pdbx_description
1 polymer ?
#
loop_
_entity_poly.entity_id
_entity_poly.type
_entity_poly.pdbx_seq_one_letter_code
_entity_poly.pdbx_strand_id
1 'polypeptide(L)'
;MSRGSALTNTHLQGTVCSESARRDFWTLPDDLFGRDGSWKDRAYLRIQQIAGECFLAAASMNINIVLHPDCFEIFALDFLIDKEEHVWLMEVNSGPGLAAEGIGSRIAKGFFQTTADVLLKNELGLRPRSGGDEESMKKVLDVALPHQRFAPLKQV
;
A
#
# COMPACT_ATOMS: atom_id res chain seq x y z
N MET A 1 -9.26 -26.28 -17.41
CA MET A 1 -8.36 -25.14 -17.16
C MET A 1 -7.33 -25.59 -16.12
N SER A 2 -6.03 -25.44 -16.37
CA SER A 2 -5.03 -25.76 -15.34
C SER A 2 -5.07 -24.68 -14.27
N ARG A 3 -4.84 -25.04 -13.01
CA ARG A 3 -4.89 -24.09 -11.88
C ARG A 3 -3.88 -22.93 -11.99
N GLY A 4 -2.81 -23.12 -12.76
CA GLY A 4 -1.73 -22.15 -12.92
C GLY A 4 -2.11 -20.89 -13.73
N SER A 5 -3.20 -20.89 -14.50
CA SER A 5 -3.57 -19.71 -15.31
C SER A 5 -4.52 -18.74 -14.60
N ALA A 6 -5.13 -19.13 -13.48
CA ALA A 6 -6.17 -18.35 -12.81
C ALA A 6 -5.75 -17.82 -11.43
N LEU A 7 -4.65 -18.34 -10.85
CA LEU A 7 -4.17 -17.97 -9.52
C LEU A 7 -2.77 -17.35 -9.64
N THR A 8 -2.60 -16.07 -9.35
CA THR A 8 -1.33 -15.36 -9.55
C THR A 8 -0.32 -15.57 -8.41
N ASN A 9 -0.66 -16.33 -7.36
CA ASN A 9 0.20 -16.60 -6.21
C ASN A 9 1.56 -17.15 -6.65
N THR A 10 2.66 -16.49 -6.28
CA THR A 10 3.98 -16.85 -6.80
C THR A 10 4.38 -18.31 -6.50
N HIS A 11 3.98 -18.84 -5.33
CA HIS A 11 4.25 -20.24 -4.97
C HIS A 11 3.57 -21.26 -5.91
N LEU A 12 2.46 -20.88 -6.56
CA LEU A 12 1.71 -21.74 -7.48
C LEU A 12 2.15 -21.59 -8.94
N GLN A 13 2.91 -20.53 -9.26
CA GLN A 13 3.31 -20.18 -10.63
C GLN A 13 4.51 -20.98 -11.17
N GLY A 14 5.20 -21.76 -10.32
CA GLY A 14 6.28 -22.69 -10.75
C GLY A 14 7.38 -22.02 -11.60
N THR A 15 7.98 -22.77 -12.53
CA THR A 15 9.01 -22.29 -13.48
C THR A 15 8.49 -21.36 -14.59
N VAL A 16 7.18 -21.09 -14.62
CA VAL A 16 6.57 -20.06 -15.51
C VAL A 16 6.81 -18.65 -14.95
N CYS A 17 7.29 -18.56 -13.71
CA CYS A 17 7.84 -17.35 -13.10
C CYS A 17 9.20 -16.99 -13.73
N SER A 18 9.20 -16.62 -15.01
CA SER A 18 10.29 -15.83 -15.58
C SER A 18 10.32 -14.46 -14.86
N GLU A 19 11.45 -13.76 -14.87
CA GLU A 19 11.53 -12.36 -14.41
C GLU A 19 10.42 -11.47 -14.99
N SER A 20 9.79 -11.87 -16.10
CA SER A 20 8.66 -11.19 -16.72
C SER A 20 7.33 -11.26 -15.94
N ALA A 21 7.19 -12.16 -14.95
CA ALA A 21 5.95 -12.38 -14.20
C ALA A 21 5.70 -11.35 -13.08
N ARG A 22 6.75 -10.66 -12.62
CA ARG A 22 6.65 -9.54 -11.67
C ARG A 22 7.21 -8.30 -12.34
N ARG A 23 6.40 -7.25 -12.41
CA ARG A 23 6.79 -5.97 -12.99
C ARG A 23 6.44 -4.85 -12.06
N ASP A 24 7.24 -3.80 -12.08
CA ASP A 24 6.87 -2.54 -11.46
C ASP A 24 5.64 -1.99 -12.17
N PHE A 25 4.60 -1.67 -11.39
CA PHE A 25 3.34 -1.12 -11.88
C PHE A 25 3.55 0.06 -12.83
N TRP A 26 4.47 0.97 -12.49
CA TRP A 26 4.70 2.18 -13.26
C TRP A 26 5.38 1.93 -14.61
N THR A 27 6.04 0.78 -14.74
CA THR A 27 6.72 0.34 -15.98
C THR A 27 5.81 -0.42 -16.94
N LEU A 28 4.55 -0.68 -16.56
CA LEU A 28 3.57 -1.29 -17.45
C LEU A 28 3.25 -0.35 -18.63
N PRO A 29 2.98 -0.91 -19.84
CA PRO A 29 2.66 -0.10 -21.02
C PRO A 29 1.45 0.82 -20.79
N ASP A 30 1.56 2.06 -21.24
CA ASP A 30 0.47 3.05 -21.15
C ASP A 30 -0.73 2.61 -22.00
N ASP A 31 -0.49 1.93 -23.11
CA ASP A 31 -1.49 1.42 -24.04
C ASP A 31 -2.04 0.03 -23.67
N LEU A 32 -1.75 -0.49 -22.46
CA LEU A 32 -2.16 -1.85 -22.04
C LEU A 32 -3.66 -2.11 -22.19
N PHE A 33 -4.49 -1.09 -21.97
CA PHE A 33 -5.95 -1.15 -22.13
C PHE A 33 -6.46 -0.45 -23.42
N GLY A 34 -5.57 -0.08 -24.34
CA GLY A 34 -5.91 0.54 -25.62
C GLY A 34 -6.52 1.95 -25.51
N ARG A 35 -6.31 2.64 -24.38
CA ARG A 35 -6.83 3.99 -24.09
C ARG A 35 -5.71 5.03 -24.03
N ASP A 36 -6.05 6.23 -23.56
CA ASP A 36 -5.25 7.47 -23.47
C ASP A 36 -3.98 7.41 -22.59
N GLY A 37 -3.52 6.24 -22.16
CA GLY A 37 -2.34 6.10 -21.31
C GLY A 37 -2.53 6.40 -19.82
N SER A 38 -3.62 7.07 -19.45
CA SER A 38 -3.82 7.55 -18.07
C SER A 38 -4.50 6.55 -17.14
N TRP A 39 -4.61 5.28 -17.56
CA TRP A 39 -5.21 4.21 -16.76
C TRP A 39 -4.43 3.97 -15.45
N LYS A 40 -3.10 4.13 -15.47
CA LYS A 40 -2.26 3.95 -14.27
C LYS A 40 -2.61 4.97 -13.19
N ASP A 41 -2.80 6.22 -13.58
CA ASP A 41 -3.17 7.30 -12.65
C ASP A 41 -4.57 7.08 -12.07
N ARG A 42 -5.54 6.69 -12.92
CA ARG A 42 -6.91 6.36 -12.48
C ARG A 42 -6.93 5.18 -11.52
N ALA A 43 -6.20 4.11 -11.86
CA ALA A 43 -6.09 2.93 -11.02
C ALA A 43 -5.42 3.27 -9.68
N TYR A 44 -4.33 4.04 -9.70
CA TYR A 44 -3.63 4.45 -8.49
C TYR A 44 -4.51 5.33 -7.58
N LEU A 45 -5.25 6.28 -8.15
CA LEU A 45 -6.24 7.06 -7.39
C LEU A 45 -7.30 6.17 -6.75
N ARG A 46 -7.81 5.17 -7.49
CA ARG A 46 -8.83 4.25 -6.98
C ARG A 46 -8.27 3.34 -5.88
N ILE A 47 -7.04 2.87 -6.00
CA ILE A 47 -6.33 2.14 -4.95
C ILE A 47 -6.26 2.97 -3.66
N GLN A 48 -5.91 4.26 -3.76
CA GLN A 48 -5.85 5.16 -2.61
C GLN A 48 -7.22 5.32 -1.93
N GLN A 49 -8.28 5.52 -2.71
CA GLN A 49 -9.65 5.63 -2.21
C GLN A 49 -10.10 4.36 -1.50
N ILE A 50 -9.93 3.21 -2.15
CA ILE A 50 -10.33 1.91 -1.58
C ILE A 50 -9.55 1.63 -0.29
N ALA A 51 -8.24 1.89 -0.26
CA ALA A 51 -7.43 1.72 0.95
C ALA A 51 -7.95 2.61 2.09
N GLY A 52 -8.20 3.89 1.83
CA GLY A 52 -8.72 4.83 2.82
C GLY A 52 -10.09 4.42 3.35
N GLU A 53 -11.03 4.07 2.47
CA GLU A 53 -12.37 3.60 2.87
C GLU A 53 -12.32 2.28 3.65
N CYS A 54 -11.47 1.34 3.25
CA CYS A 54 -11.29 0.06 3.94
C CYS A 54 -10.82 0.25 5.40
N PHE A 55 -9.76 1.04 5.61
CA PHE A 55 -9.26 1.30 6.96
C PHE A 55 -10.19 2.19 7.78
N LEU A 56 -10.90 3.15 7.16
CA LEU A 56 -11.92 3.93 7.84
C LEU A 56 -13.06 3.05 8.35
N ALA A 57 -13.56 2.14 7.51
CA ALA A 57 -14.61 1.21 7.88
C ALA A 57 -14.14 0.31 9.04
N ALA A 58 -12.92 -0.23 8.96
CA ALA A 58 -12.36 -1.08 9.99
C ALA A 58 -12.16 -0.34 11.34
N ALA A 59 -11.64 0.89 11.30
CA ALA A 59 -11.47 1.74 12.48
C ALA A 59 -12.82 2.15 13.11
N SER A 60 -13.87 2.31 12.29
CA SER A 60 -15.20 2.74 12.76
C SER A 60 -15.96 1.63 13.50
N MET A 61 -15.71 0.37 13.19
CA MET A 61 -16.44 -0.76 13.79
C MET A 61 -15.95 -1.11 15.21
N ASN A 62 -14.76 -0.64 15.62
CA ASN A 62 -14.17 -0.76 16.97
C ASN A 62 -14.13 -2.17 17.59
N ILE A 63 -14.40 -3.22 16.80
CA ILE A 63 -14.40 -4.64 17.21
C ILE A 63 -13.30 -5.46 16.53
N ASN A 64 -12.77 -5.00 15.39
CA ASN A 64 -11.86 -5.80 14.54
C ASN A 64 -10.45 -5.22 14.42
N ILE A 65 -10.27 -3.90 14.54
CA ILE A 65 -8.97 -3.23 14.56
C ILE A 65 -8.93 -2.31 15.77
N VAL A 66 -7.97 -2.53 16.66
CA VAL A 66 -7.69 -1.64 17.79
C VAL A 66 -6.43 -0.85 17.46
N LEU A 67 -6.60 0.43 17.19
CA LEU A 67 -5.50 1.35 16.92
C LEU A 67 -4.87 1.80 18.25
N HIS A 68 -3.57 1.55 18.43
CA HIS A 68 -2.79 1.97 19.58
C HIS A 68 -1.85 3.13 19.18
N PRO A 69 -1.79 4.23 19.95
CA PRO A 69 -1.03 5.43 19.56
C PRO A 69 0.47 5.17 19.38
N ASP A 70 1.04 4.27 20.18
CA ASP A 70 2.48 3.95 20.12
C ASP A 70 2.81 2.80 19.16
N CYS A 71 1.85 2.34 18.36
CA CYS A 71 2.03 1.22 17.43
C CYS A 71 1.76 1.66 15.99
N PHE A 72 2.55 1.12 15.07
CA PHE A 72 2.25 1.15 13.65
C PHE A 72 2.30 -0.27 13.10
N GLU A 73 1.60 -0.50 12.00
CA GLU A 73 1.60 -1.78 11.30
C GLU A 73 1.71 -1.57 9.80
N ILE A 74 2.39 -2.49 9.13
CA ILE A 74 2.56 -2.50 7.68
C ILE A 74 1.69 -3.61 7.11
N PHE A 75 0.81 -3.23 6.19
CA PHE A 75 -0.05 -4.13 5.43
C PHE A 75 0.31 -4.10 3.95
N ALA A 76 0.17 -5.24 3.27
CA ALA A 76 0.09 -5.27 1.81
C ALA A 76 -1.37 -5.45 1.40
N LEU A 77 -1.82 -4.62 0.47
CA LEU A 77 -3.16 -4.70 -0.10
C LEU A 77 -3.02 -5.21 -1.53
N ASP A 78 -3.66 -6.34 -1.81
CA ASP A 78 -3.61 -6.97 -3.12
C ASP A 78 -4.86 -6.59 -3.93
N PHE A 79 -4.63 -6.07 -5.14
CA PHE A 79 -5.68 -5.57 -6.02
C PHE A 79 -5.69 -6.32 -7.35
N LEU A 80 -6.87 -6.45 -7.93
CA LEU A 80 -7.08 -6.88 -9.31
C LEU A 80 -7.60 -5.70 -10.14
N ILE A 81 -7.04 -5.50 -11.33
CA ILE A 81 -7.52 -4.51 -12.30
C ILE A 81 -8.12 -5.27 -13.49
N ASP A 82 -9.39 -5.03 -13.79
CA ASP A 82 -10.06 -5.66 -14.92
C ASP A 82 -9.87 -4.89 -16.23
N LYS A 83 -10.37 -5.47 -17.34
CA LYS A 83 -10.23 -4.89 -18.70
C LYS A 83 -11.02 -3.59 -18.89
N GLU A 84 -11.96 -3.30 -18.01
CA GLU A 84 -12.71 -2.03 -17.97
C GLU A 84 -12.00 -0.96 -17.10
N GLU A 85 -10.83 -1.29 -16.54
CA GLU A 85 -10.04 -0.49 -15.60
C GLU A 85 -10.68 -0.34 -14.21
N HIS A 86 -11.59 -1.25 -13.82
CA HIS A 86 -12.06 -1.27 -12.43
C HIS A 86 -11.00 -1.91 -11.53
N VAL A 87 -10.84 -1.33 -10.34
CA VAL A 87 -9.93 -1.82 -9.29
C VAL A 87 -10.72 -2.53 -8.22
N TRP A 88 -10.34 -3.77 -7.92
CA TRP A 88 -10.97 -4.64 -6.95
C TRP A 88 -9.98 -4.99 -5.84
N LEU A 89 -10.29 -4.66 -4.59
CA LEU A 89 -9.51 -5.14 -3.44
C LEU A 89 -9.80 -6.63 -3.23
N MET A 90 -8.75 -7.44 -3.22
CA MET A 90 -8.84 -8.89 -3.06
C MET A 90 -8.62 -9.30 -1.61
N GLU A 91 -7.52 -8.85 -1.01
CA GLU A 91 -7.14 -9.16 0.36
C GLU A 91 -6.23 -8.10 0.98
N VAL A 92 -6.15 -8.14 2.31
CA VAL A 92 -5.25 -7.32 3.12
C VAL A 92 -4.38 -8.25 3.95
N ASN A 93 -3.08 -8.24 3.71
CA ASN A 93 -2.10 -9.12 4.34
C ASN A 93 -1.28 -8.36 5.39
N SER A 94 -1.23 -8.88 6.62
CA SER A 94 -0.30 -8.41 7.64
C SER A 94 1.07 -9.11 7.51
N GLY A 95 2.14 -8.40 7.87
CA GLY A 95 3.51 -8.93 7.78
C GLY A 95 3.92 -9.35 6.36
N PRO A 96 3.78 -8.47 5.34
CA PRO A 96 4.03 -8.85 3.96
C PRO A 96 5.48 -9.25 3.72
N GLY A 97 5.67 -10.34 2.96
CA GLY A 97 6.98 -10.75 2.49
C GLY A 97 7.52 -9.75 1.45
N LEU A 98 8.67 -9.14 1.72
CA LEU A 98 9.34 -8.25 0.79
C LEU A 98 10.42 -8.99 0.00
N ALA A 99 10.49 -8.71 -1.30
CA ALA A 99 11.49 -9.34 -2.16
C ALA A 99 12.90 -8.84 -1.81
N ALA A 100 13.83 -9.78 -1.58
CA ALA A 100 15.21 -9.47 -1.21
C ALA A 100 16.12 -9.14 -2.40
N GLU A 101 15.66 -9.44 -3.63
CA GLU A 101 16.45 -9.34 -4.86
C GLU A 101 15.74 -8.53 -5.95
N GLY A 102 16.49 -8.15 -6.99
CA GLY A 102 15.98 -7.45 -8.17
C GLY A 102 15.32 -6.09 -7.85
N ILE A 103 14.32 -5.72 -8.66
CA ILE A 103 13.57 -4.48 -8.49
C ILE A 103 12.85 -4.41 -7.13
N GLY A 104 12.39 -5.57 -6.63
CA GLY A 104 11.68 -5.65 -5.37
C GLY A 104 12.54 -5.24 -4.17
N SER A 105 13.83 -5.57 -4.17
CA SER A 105 14.79 -5.14 -3.14
C SER A 105 14.91 -3.62 -3.05
N ARG A 106 14.96 -2.95 -4.21
CA ARG A 106 15.03 -1.48 -4.29
C ARG A 106 13.77 -0.83 -3.75
N ILE A 107 12.61 -1.34 -4.13
CA ILE A 107 11.31 -0.86 -3.65
C ILE A 107 11.21 -1.05 -2.13
N ALA A 108 11.58 -2.23 -1.61
CA ALA A 108 11.57 -2.53 -0.19
C ALA A 108 12.46 -1.57 0.62
N LYS A 109 13.68 -1.28 0.13
CA LYS A 109 14.59 -0.32 0.78
C LYS A 109 13.99 1.09 0.83
N GLY A 110 13.46 1.58 -0.29
CA GLY A 110 12.82 2.90 -0.35
C GLY A 110 11.59 3.00 0.55
N PHE A 111 10.79 1.93 0.58
CA PHE A 111 9.61 1.82 1.44
C PHE A 111 9.97 1.91 2.93
N PHE A 112 10.95 1.14 3.41
CA PHE A 112 11.36 1.20 4.81
C PHE A 112 12.01 2.52 5.19
N GLN A 113 12.83 3.10 4.30
CA GLN A 113 13.41 4.42 4.53
C GLN A 113 12.31 5.47 4.72
N THR A 114 11.34 5.51 3.80
CA THR A 114 10.23 6.48 3.87
C THR A 114 9.36 6.24 5.11
N THR A 115 9.11 4.98 5.47
CA THR A 115 8.37 4.64 6.69
C THR A 115 9.07 5.16 7.95
N ALA A 116 10.38 4.93 8.07
CA ALA A 116 11.16 5.45 9.19
C ALA A 116 11.14 6.98 9.23
N ASP A 117 11.27 7.64 8.08
CA ASP A 117 11.26 9.10 7.98
C ASP A 117 9.91 9.69 8.43
N VAL A 118 8.78 9.07 8.04
CA VAL A 118 7.44 9.48 8.48
C VAL A 118 7.27 9.31 9.99
N LEU A 119 7.72 8.18 10.56
CA LEU A 119 7.62 7.92 12.00
C LEU A 119 8.49 8.88 12.82
N LEU A 120 9.75 9.09 12.41
CA LEU A 120 10.67 10.01 13.09
C LEU A 120 10.17 11.47 13.03
N LYS A 121 9.59 11.87 11.90
CA LYS A 121 9.01 13.21 11.72
C LYS A 121 7.78 13.42 12.61
N ASN A 122 6.86 12.46 12.62
CA ASN A 122 5.59 12.61 13.34
C ASN A 122 5.73 12.43 14.86
N GLU A 123 6.52 11.45 15.31
CA GLU A 123 6.59 11.11 16.73
C GLU A 123 7.72 11.84 17.48
N LEU A 124 8.82 12.17 16.81
CA LEU A 124 10.00 12.79 17.44
C LEU A 124 10.29 14.21 16.93
N GLY A 125 9.53 14.71 15.95
CA GLY A 125 9.80 16.01 15.33
C GLY A 125 11.14 16.09 14.59
N LEU A 126 11.77 14.94 14.31
CA LEU A 126 13.07 14.88 13.67
C LEU A 126 12.90 14.96 12.15
N ARG A 127 13.65 15.87 11.52
CA ARG A 127 13.70 15.94 10.05
C ARG A 127 14.73 14.95 9.52
N PRO A 128 14.40 14.15 8.51
CA PRO A 128 15.37 13.30 7.83
C PRO A 128 16.56 14.12 7.33
N ARG A 129 17.76 13.54 7.43
CA ARG A 129 19.03 14.17 7.01
C ARG A 129 19.15 14.33 5.50
N SER A 130 18.39 13.56 4.76
CA SER A 130 18.37 13.51 3.30
C SER A 130 17.04 14.07 2.84
N GLY A 131 17.06 15.11 2.00
CA GLY A 131 15.87 15.63 1.32
C GLY A 131 15.35 14.65 0.27
N GLY A 132 14.92 13.47 0.70
CA GLY A 132 14.13 12.58 -0.14
C GLY A 132 12.80 13.25 -0.42
N ASP A 133 12.43 13.32 -1.70
CA ASP A 133 11.19 13.94 -2.13
C ASP A 133 10.01 13.35 -1.34
N GLU A 134 9.24 14.22 -0.68
CA GLU A 134 8.04 13.88 0.10
C GLU A 134 6.94 13.18 -0.76
N GLU A 135 7.15 13.01 -2.07
CA GLU A 135 6.19 12.47 -3.02
C GLU A 135 6.01 10.94 -2.98
N SER A 136 6.90 10.16 -2.35
CA SER A 136 6.84 8.69 -2.46
C SER A 136 5.74 8.04 -1.61
N MET A 137 5.31 8.66 -0.51
CA MET A 137 4.27 8.12 0.39
C MET A 137 3.10 9.09 0.52
N LYS A 138 1.93 8.67 0.05
CA LYS A 138 0.71 9.48 0.06
C LYS A 138 -0.15 9.15 1.28
N LYS A 139 -0.45 10.14 2.11
CA LYS A 139 -1.46 10.02 3.18
C LYS A 139 -2.84 9.87 2.54
N VAL A 140 -3.49 8.73 2.77
CA VAL A 140 -4.83 8.41 2.20
C VAL A 140 -5.97 8.56 3.19
N LEU A 141 -5.66 8.55 4.49
CA LEU A 141 -6.64 8.62 5.56
C LEU A 141 -6.06 9.36 6.77
N ASP A 142 -6.90 10.17 7.41
CA ASP A 142 -6.65 10.79 8.71
C ASP A 142 -7.87 10.55 9.59
N VAL A 143 -7.72 9.79 10.66
CA VAL A 143 -8.84 9.40 11.54
C VAL A 143 -8.49 9.68 12.99
N ALA A 144 -9.41 10.31 13.70
CA ALA A 144 -9.30 10.48 15.14
C ALA A 144 -9.56 9.14 15.83
N LEU A 145 -8.68 8.75 16.75
CA LEU A 145 -8.85 7.53 17.54
C LEU A 145 -10.08 7.67 18.46
N PRO A 146 -10.85 6.59 18.71
CA PRO A 146 -12.02 6.65 19.57
C PRO A 146 -11.73 7.23 20.98
N HIS A 147 -10.54 6.97 21.53
CA HIS A 147 -10.11 7.52 22.82
C HIS A 147 -9.69 9.00 22.75
N GLN A 148 -9.33 9.51 21.57
CA GLN A 148 -9.05 10.94 21.36
C GLN A 148 -10.32 11.79 21.27
N ARG A 149 -11.52 11.17 21.12
CA ARG A 149 -12.80 11.90 21.21
C ARG A 149 -13.11 12.41 22.62
N PHE A 150 -12.46 11.85 23.65
CA PHE A 150 -12.71 12.18 25.06
C PHE A 150 -11.44 12.46 25.87
N ALA A 151 -10.26 12.47 25.25
CA ALA A 151 -9.04 12.87 25.93
C ALA A 151 -9.14 14.37 26.26
N PRO A 152 -9.05 14.78 27.55
CA PRO A 152 -8.90 16.19 27.86
C PRO A 152 -7.63 16.69 27.16
N LEU A 153 -7.74 17.86 26.54
CA LEU A 153 -6.60 18.59 25.97
C LEU A 153 -5.43 18.47 26.95
N LYS A 154 -4.33 17.83 26.54
CA LYS A 154 -3.09 17.92 27.31
C LYS A 154 -2.77 19.40 27.44
N GLN A 155 -2.90 19.93 28.65
CA GLN A 155 -2.44 21.27 28.96
C GLN A 155 -0.91 21.25 28.92
N VAL A 156 -0.39 21.99 27.93
CA VAL A 156 0.96 22.56 27.74
C VAL A 156 2.09 21.56 27.52
#